data_AF-A0A3S0RB78-F1
#
_entry.id   AF-A0A3S0RB78-F1
#
_cell.length_a   1.000
_cell.length_b   1.000
_cell.length_c   1.000
_cell.angle_alpha   90.00
_cell.angle_beta   90.00
_cell.angle_gamma   90.00
#
_symmetry.space_group_name_H-M   'P 1'
#
loop_
_entity.id
_entity.type
_entity.pdbx_description
1 polymer ?
#
loop_
_entity_poly.entity_id
_entity_poly.type
_entity_poly.pdbx_seq_one_letter_code
_entity_poly.pdbx_strand_id
1 'polypeptide(L)'
;MAEFDDERIASLKQRKKTAMLDRFLTFAGLALAGASAFFPWYVFFNEDKFGINVAASSNARELPDWPARNVFSVSPLAMVNKNEPDKKAPPIDPLTTATVSDLGKERDGRPIQEDQPFPGNSSFRLLHVSNGRALIEDPSGMYVVRIGSILPDESRLAALEQRDGKWVIVTSKGDTYQNN
;
A
#
# COMPACT_ATOMS: atom_id res chain seq x y z
N MET A 1 78.54 -33.87 -13.03
CA MET A 1 78.05 -33.72 -11.64
C MET A 1 77.55 -32.29 -11.43
N ALA A 2 76.46 -31.90 -12.11
CA ALA A 2 75.88 -30.54 -12.04
C ALA A 2 74.35 -30.49 -12.23
N GLU A 3 73.68 -31.63 -12.44
CA GLU A 3 72.26 -31.66 -12.84
C GLU A 3 71.29 -31.60 -11.65
N PHE A 4 71.73 -32.00 -10.45
CA PHE A 4 70.88 -32.05 -9.25
C PHE A 4 70.63 -30.69 -8.59
N ASP A 5 71.48 -29.69 -8.83
CA ASP A 5 71.36 -28.38 -8.19
C ASP A 5 70.34 -27.48 -8.92
N ASP A 6 70.29 -27.53 -10.25
CA ASP A 6 69.36 -26.70 -11.03
C ASP A 6 67.88 -27.10 -10.84
N GLU A 7 67.57 -28.40 -10.75
CA GLU A 7 66.21 -28.87 -10.46
C GLU A 7 65.73 -28.49 -9.05
N ARG A 8 66.63 -28.50 -8.06
CA ARG A 8 66.32 -28.05 -6.70
C ARG A 8 66.10 -26.54 -6.63
N ILE A 9 66.91 -25.75 -7.34
CA ILE A 9 66.76 -24.29 -7.37
C ILE A 9 65.47 -23.91 -8.11
N ALA A 10 65.13 -24.58 -9.21
CA ALA A 10 63.90 -24.38 -9.95
C ALA A 10 62.66 -24.70 -9.10
N SER A 11 62.65 -25.85 -8.40
CA SER A 11 61.54 -26.24 -7.51
C SER A 11 61.39 -25.32 -6.30
N LEU A 12 62.48 -24.84 -5.70
CA LEU A 12 62.44 -23.85 -4.61
C LEU A 12 61.92 -22.49 -5.09
N LYS A 13 62.31 -22.04 -6.29
CA LYS A 13 61.82 -20.80 -6.89
C LYS A 13 60.32 -20.91 -7.22
N GLN A 14 59.88 -22.07 -7.70
CA GLN A 14 58.47 -22.36 -7.97
C GLN A 14 57.63 -22.42 -6.69
N ARG A 15 58.14 -23.06 -5.63
CA ARG A 15 57.49 -23.12 -4.31
C ARG A 15 57.41 -21.75 -3.63
N LYS A 16 58.42 -20.89 -3.81
CA LYS A 16 58.37 -19.49 -3.34
C LYS A 16 57.33 -18.68 -4.11
N LYS A 17 57.22 -18.87 -5.43
CA LYS A 17 56.20 -18.20 -6.25
C LYS A 17 54.77 -18.60 -5.86
N THR A 18 54.51 -19.88 -5.65
CA THR A 18 53.18 -20.35 -5.19
C THR A 18 52.86 -19.85 -3.79
N ALA A 19 53.82 -19.88 -2.85
CA ALA A 19 53.61 -19.33 -1.51
C ALA A 19 53.33 -17.81 -1.50
N MET A 20 53.96 -17.04 -2.40
CA MET A 20 53.68 -15.61 -2.56
C MET A 20 52.28 -15.37 -3.14
N LEU A 21 51.87 -16.18 -4.12
CA LEU A 21 50.54 -16.12 -4.72
C LEU A 21 49.45 -16.46 -3.70
N ASP A 22 49.61 -17.55 -2.95
CA ASP A 22 48.66 -17.95 -1.91
C ASP A 22 48.49 -16.87 -0.85
N ARG A 23 49.59 -16.22 -0.47
CA ARG A 23 49.58 -15.12 0.50
C ARG A 23 48.84 -13.90 -0.05
N PHE A 24 49.06 -13.57 -1.32
CA PHE A 24 48.32 -12.51 -2.00
C PHE A 24 46.82 -12.80 -2.06
N LEU A 25 46.43 -14.03 -2.45
CA LEU A 25 45.03 -14.45 -2.47
C LEU A 25 44.39 -14.38 -1.08
N THR A 26 45.13 -14.78 -0.05
CA THR A 26 44.64 -14.74 1.33
C THR A 26 44.37 -13.29 1.77
N PHE A 27 45.29 -12.36 1.51
CA PHE A 27 45.10 -10.95 1.84
C PHE A 27 44.00 -10.30 1.01
N ALA A 28 43.92 -10.61 -0.28
CA ALA A 28 42.88 -10.11 -1.16
C ALA A 28 41.48 -10.59 -0.72
N GLY A 29 41.34 -11.87 -0.37
CA GLY A 29 40.10 -12.44 0.15
C GLY A 29 39.69 -11.81 1.49
N LEU A 30 40.64 -11.63 2.41
CA LEU A 30 40.37 -11.01 3.71
C LEU A 30 39.96 -9.53 3.56
N ALA A 31 40.62 -8.80 2.66
CA ALA A 31 40.26 -7.41 2.36
C ALA A 31 38.88 -7.31 1.72
N LEU A 32 38.56 -8.18 0.75
CA LEU A 32 37.25 -8.24 0.11
C LEU A 32 36.14 -8.58 1.11
N ALA A 33 36.38 -9.54 2.00
CA ALA A 33 35.44 -9.91 3.07
C ALA A 33 35.20 -8.75 4.04
N GLY A 34 36.27 -8.06 4.47
CA GLY A 34 36.17 -6.88 5.33
C GLY A 34 35.38 -5.75 4.68
N ALA A 35 35.66 -5.44 3.41
CA ALA A 35 34.93 -4.45 2.65
C ALA A 35 33.44 -4.83 2.50
N SER A 36 33.14 -6.09 2.18
CA SER A 36 31.77 -6.57 2.04
C SER A 36 30.98 -6.54 3.34
N ALA A 37 31.60 -6.87 4.48
CA ALA A 37 30.95 -6.82 5.79
C ALA A 37 30.69 -5.37 6.26
N PHE A 38 31.58 -4.44 5.94
CA PHE A 38 31.43 -3.02 6.30
C PHE A 38 30.55 -2.24 5.31
N PHE A 39 30.38 -2.74 4.08
CA PHE A 39 29.62 -2.08 3.02
C PHE A 39 28.18 -1.70 3.40
N PRO A 40 27.37 -2.55 4.08
CA PRO A 40 26.01 -2.17 4.47
C PRO A 40 25.94 -0.95 5.39
N TRP A 41 26.90 -0.83 6.33
CA TRP A 41 26.99 0.34 7.20
C TRP A 41 27.39 1.60 6.43
N TYR A 42 28.29 1.47 5.46
CA TYR A 42 28.64 2.57 4.57
C TYR A 42 27.45 3.05 3.74
N VAL A 43 26.64 2.12 3.21
CA VAL A 43 25.38 2.43 2.51
C VAL A 43 24.40 3.15 3.43
N PHE A 44 24.23 2.69 4.67
CA PHE A 44 23.35 3.30 5.66
C PHE A 44 23.75 4.75 6.00
N PHE A 45 25.04 5.07 6.12
CA PHE A 45 25.47 6.45 6.39
C PHE A 45 25.57 7.34 5.14
N ASN A 46 25.44 6.77 3.93
CA ASN A 46 25.42 7.49 2.65
C ASN A 46 24.06 7.29 1.95
N GLU A 47 22.98 7.43 2.71
CA GLU A 47 21.59 7.35 2.24
C GLU A 47 21.30 8.32 1.08
N ASP A 48 22.00 9.45 1.00
CA ASP A 48 21.88 10.39 -0.11
C ASP A 48 22.28 9.79 -1.47
N LYS A 49 23.29 8.91 -1.48
CA LYS A 49 23.84 8.29 -2.70
C LYS A 49 23.20 6.95 -3.02
N PHE A 50 22.88 6.16 -1.99
CA PHE A 50 22.40 4.79 -2.13
C PHE A 50 20.98 4.57 -1.65
N GLY A 51 20.43 5.51 -0.90
CA GLY A 51 19.03 5.49 -0.52
C GLY A 51 18.15 5.64 -1.74
N ILE A 52 16.92 5.16 -1.60
CA ILE A 52 15.90 5.34 -2.61
C ILE A 52 15.58 6.83 -2.59
N ASN A 53 16.15 7.57 -3.53
CA ASN A 53 15.73 8.94 -3.83
C ASN A 53 14.30 8.84 -4.37
N VAL A 54 13.33 8.70 -3.46
CA VAL A 54 11.95 9.07 -3.71
C VAL A 54 11.95 10.58 -3.75
N ALA A 55 12.62 11.14 -4.77
CA ALA A 55 12.28 12.45 -5.28
C ALA A 55 10.77 12.43 -5.32
N ALA A 56 10.18 13.30 -4.48
CA ALA A 56 8.77 13.32 -4.19
C ALA A 56 8.00 12.92 -5.44
N SER A 57 7.30 11.79 -5.40
CA SER A 57 6.21 11.53 -6.35
C SER A 57 5.08 12.51 -6.02
N SER A 58 5.38 13.81 -6.01
CA SER A 58 4.44 14.92 -6.12
C SER A 58 3.90 15.01 -7.55
N ASN A 59 4.55 14.33 -8.50
CA ASN A 59 3.87 13.91 -9.70
C ASN A 59 3.08 12.67 -9.31
N ALA A 60 1.78 12.88 -9.11
CA ALA A 60 0.80 11.85 -9.38
C ALA A 60 1.27 11.08 -10.61
N ARG A 61 1.20 9.75 -10.55
CA ARG A 61 1.39 8.89 -11.70
C ARG A 61 0.50 9.47 -12.81
N GLU A 62 1.06 10.27 -13.73
CA GLU A 62 0.39 10.63 -14.96
C GLU A 62 0.30 9.30 -15.70
N LEU A 63 -0.82 8.63 -15.47
CA LEU A 63 -1.29 7.60 -16.35
C LEU A 63 -1.37 8.27 -17.72
N PRO A 64 -0.82 7.66 -18.78
CA PRO A 64 -1.06 8.18 -20.12
C PRO A 64 -2.57 8.39 -20.27
N ASP A 65 -2.96 9.53 -20.83
CA ASP A 65 -4.36 9.92 -21.01
C ASP A 65 -4.98 9.00 -22.08
N TRP A 66 -5.18 7.73 -21.73
CA TRP A 66 -5.88 6.77 -22.56
C TRP A 66 -7.33 7.27 -22.58
N PRO A 67 -7.87 7.64 -23.75
CA PRO A 67 -9.27 8.05 -23.83
C PRO A 67 -10.08 6.91 -23.21
N ALA A 68 -10.94 7.26 -22.24
CA ALA A 68 -11.79 6.29 -21.55
C ALA A 68 -12.42 5.40 -22.61
N ARG A 69 -11.93 4.15 -22.71
CA ARG A 69 -12.53 3.21 -23.65
C ARG A 69 -13.93 3.02 -23.11
N ASN A 70 -14.92 3.47 -23.88
CA ASN A 70 -16.31 3.39 -23.49
C ASN A 70 -16.65 1.90 -23.38
N VAL A 71 -16.42 1.34 -22.20
CA VAL A 71 -16.89 0.01 -21.84
C VAL A 71 -18.38 0.18 -21.70
N PHE A 72 -19.06 0.05 -22.84
CA PHE A 72 -20.47 -0.23 -22.84
C PHE A 72 -20.63 -1.50 -22.01
N SER A 73 -21.07 -1.32 -20.76
CA SER A 73 -21.71 -2.39 -20.02
C SER A 73 -22.99 -2.69 -20.79
N VAL A 74 -22.87 -3.50 -21.83
CA VAL A 74 -24.05 -4.01 -22.51
C VAL A 74 -24.75 -4.84 -21.47
N SER A 75 -25.97 -4.44 -21.10
CA SER A 75 -26.83 -5.29 -20.29
C SER A 75 -26.85 -6.67 -20.96
N PRO A 76 -26.68 -7.78 -20.22
CA PRO A 76 -26.64 -9.12 -20.81
C PRO A 76 -27.87 -9.45 -21.68
N LEU A 77 -28.97 -8.70 -21.53
CA LEU A 77 -30.14 -8.66 -22.42
C LEU A 77 -29.85 -8.26 -23.89
N ALA A 78 -28.76 -7.52 -24.15
CA ALA A 78 -28.35 -7.09 -25.49
C ALA A 78 -27.41 -8.08 -26.19
N MET A 79 -27.01 -9.19 -25.53
CA MET A 79 -26.34 -10.29 -26.21
C MET A 79 -27.35 -11.05 -27.07
N VAL A 80 -27.05 -11.19 -28.37
CA VAL A 80 -27.81 -12.06 -29.27
C VAL A 80 -27.75 -13.49 -28.73
N ASN A 81 -28.91 -14.01 -28.36
CA ASN A 81 -29.08 -15.35 -27.84
C ASN A 81 -28.75 -16.36 -28.96
N LYS A 82 -27.59 -17.02 -28.84
CA LYS A 82 -27.15 -18.11 -29.74
C LYS A 82 -27.65 -19.49 -29.29
N ASN A 83 -28.47 -19.56 -28.26
CA ASN A 83 -29.01 -20.83 -27.79
C ASN A 83 -30.15 -21.27 -28.70
N GLU A 84 -30.06 -22.51 -29.19
CA GLU A 84 -31.13 -23.19 -29.91
C GLU A 84 -32.45 -23.10 -29.12
N PRO A 85 -33.60 -22.86 -29.79
CA PRO A 85 -34.87 -22.53 -29.15
C PRO A 85 -35.46 -23.64 -28.26
N ASP A 86 -34.90 -24.85 -28.30
CA ASP A 86 -35.48 -26.05 -27.67
C ASP A 86 -34.83 -26.46 -26.34
N LYS A 87 -33.87 -25.69 -25.82
CA LYS A 87 -33.38 -25.94 -24.44
C LYS A 87 -34.38 -25.40 -23.42
N LYS A 88 -35.22 -26.31 -22.93
CA LYS A 88 -36.13 -26.09 -21.80
C LYS A 88 -35.36 -25.46 -20.64
N ALA A 89 -35.74 -24.23 -20.27
CA ALA A 89 -35.13 -23.53 -19.14
C ALA A 89 -35.21 -24.41 -17.88
N PRO A 90 -34.16 -24.45 -17.05
CA PRO A 90 -34.20 -25.19 -15.79
C PRO A 90 -35.37 -24.68 -14.93
N PRO A 91 -36.03 -25.56 -14.15
CA PRO A 91 -37.14 -25.17 -13.29
C PRO A 91 -36.67 -24.06 -12.34
N ILE A 92 -37.34 -22.91 -12.43
CA ILE A 92 -37.08 -21.74 -11.60
C ILE A 92 -37.62 -22.06 -10.21
N ASP A 93 -36.76 -21.95 -9.19
CA ASP A 93 -37.16 -22.10 -7.80
C ASP A 93 -38.18 -21.01 -7.42
N PRO A 94 -39.43 -21.36 -7.04
CA PRO A 94 -40.44 -20.38 -6.66
C PRO A 94 -40.20 -19.76 -5.27
N LEU A 95 -39.12 -20.10 -4.57
CA LEU A 95 -38.77 -19.46 -3.31
C LEU A 95 -38.29 -18.02 -3.52
N THR A 96 -39.20 -17.06 -3.37
CA THR A 96 -38.88 -15.64 -3.31
C THR A 96 -38.09 -15.32 -2.03
N THR A 97 -36.76 -15.20 -2.15
CA THR A 97 -35.85 -14.92 -1.01
C THR A 97 -35.51 -13.45 -0.82
N ALA A 98 -36.10 -12.55 -1.60
CA ALA A 98 -35.87 -11.10 -1.50
C ALA A 98 -37.12 -10.38 -0.97
N THR A 99 -36.97 -9.61 0.11
CA THR A 99 -37.92 -8.57 0.49
C THR A 99 -37.63 -7.32 -0.34
N VAL A 100 -38.57 -6.94 -1.21
CA VAL A 100 -38.50 -5.65 -1.92
C VAL A 100 -39.00 -4.56 -0.96
N SER A 101 -38.28 -3.44 -0.87
CA SER A 101 -38.75 -2.27 -0.13
C SER A 101 -40.02 -1.73 -0.80
N ASP A 102 -41.11 -1.64 -0.05
CA ASP A 102 -42.38 -1.07 -0.52
C ASP A 102 -42.29 0.47 -0.46
N LEU A 103 -41.42 1.06 -1.30
CA LEU A 103 -41.31 2.52 -1.41
C LEU A 103 -42.61 3.05 -2.03
N GLY A 104 -43.51 3.54 -1.17
CA GLY A 104 -44.71 4.30 -1.59
C GLY A 104 -46.06 3.76 -1.12
N LYS A 105 -46.11 2.66 -0.36
CA LYS A 105 -47.36 2.21 0.27
C LYS A 105 -47.32 2.49 1.77
N GLU A 106 -48.17 3.41 2.21
CA GLU A 106 -48.39 3.66 3.63
C GLU A 106 -49.06 2.43 4.24
N ARG A 107 -48.30 1.71 5.10
CA ARG A 107 -48.80 0.53 5.79
C ARG A 107 -49.64 0.97 6.98
N ASP A 108 -50.94 0.73 6.90
CA ASP A 108 -51.82 0.85 8.06
C ASP A 108 -51.42 -0.16 9.15
N GLY A 109 -50.85 0.38 10.24
CA GLY A 109 -51.23 -0.07 11.58
C GLY A 109 -50.45 -1.23 12.21
N ARG A 110 -49.12 -1.32 12.07
CA ARG A 110 -48.28 -2.02 13.07
C ARG A 110 -46.94 -1.30 13.27
N PRO A 111 -46.59 -0.85 14.49
CA PRO A 111 -45.27 -0.29 14.76
C PRO A 111 -44.25 -1.42 14.60
N ILE A 112 -43.40 -1.31 13.57
CA ILE A 112 -42.21 -2.14 13.46
C ILE A 112 -41.32 -1.69 14.61
N GLN A 113 -41.10 -2.56 15.60
CA GLN A 113 -40.05 -2.33 16.59
C GLN A 113 -38.72 -2.38 15.84
N GLU A 114 -38.21 -1.21 15.49
CA GLU A 114 -36.84 -0.99 15.01
C GLU A 114 -35.86 -1.17 16.18
N ASP A 115 -35.85 -2.35 16.81
CA ASP A 115 -34.92 -2.70 17.90
C ASP A 115 -33.55 -3.14 17.36
N GLN A 116 -33.14 -2.64 16.19
CA GLN A 116 -31.76 -2.74 15.75
C GLN A 116 -31.09 -1.39 16.04
N PRO A 117 -30.17 -1.31 17.01
CA PRO A 117 -29.38 -0.10 17.17
C PRO A 117 -28.61 0.15 15.87
N PHE A 118 -28.71 1.37 15.34
CA PHE A 118 -27.82 1.82 14.29
C PHE A 118 -26.37 1.60 14.76
N PRO A 119 -25.45 1.17 13.87
CA PRO A 119 -24.04 1.14 14.22
C PRO A 119 -23.66 2.50 14.78
N GLY A 120 -23.00 2.51 15.95
CA GLY A 120 -22.69 3.73 16.68
C GLY A 120 -21.93 4.73 15.81
N ASN A 121 -22.12 6.02 16.09
CA ASN A 121 -21.42 7.09 15.38
C ASN A 121 -19.90 6.84 15.43
N SER A 122 -19.27 6.76 14.25
CA SER A 122 -17.83 6.62 14.11
C SER A 122 -17.15 7.89 14.63
N SER A 123 -16.52 7.79 15.80
CA SER A 123 -15.78 8.91 16.40
C SER A 123 -14.35 8.91 15.88
N PHE A 124 -13.92 9.99 15.24
CA PHE A 124 -12.53 10.16 14.82
C PHE A 124 -11.64 10.62 15.98
N ARG A 125 -10.43 10.08 16.04
CA ARG A 125 -9.36 10.57 16.90
C ARG A 125 -8.31 11.28 16.07
N LEU A 126 -7.99 12.52 16.40
CA LEU A 126 -6.91 13.26 15.76
C LEU A 126 -5.58 12.92 16.42
N LEU A 127 -4.65 12.33 15.66
CA LEU A 127 -3.34 11.90 16.16
C LEU A 127 -2.27 12.98 15.94
N HIS A 128 -2.17 13.52 14.72
CA HIS A 128 -1.13 14.48 14.38
C HIS A 128 -1.54 15.39 13.22
N VAL A 129 -1.01 16.61 13.17
CA VAL A 129 -1.22 17.55 12.06
C VAL A 129 0.14 18.08 11.60
N SER A 130 0.42 17.98 10.30
CA SER A 130 1.66 18.48 9.68
C SER A 130 1.41 18.90 8.23
N ASN A 131 2.00 20.04 7.81
CA ASN A 131 1.95 20.52 6.41
C ASN A 131 0.53 20.53 5.79
N GLY A 132 -0.50 20.94 6.56
CA GLY A 132 -1.89 21.00 6.11
C GLY A 132 -2.59 19.64 5.96
N ARG A 133 -1.98 18.57 6.48
CA ARG A 133 -2.54 17.22 6.54
C ARG A 133 -2.73 16.79 7.99
N ALA A 134 -3.76 15.99 8.22
CA ALA A 134 -4.05 15.39 9.51
C ALA A 134 -3.96 13.87 9.42
N LEU A 135 -3.39 13.25 10.44
CA LEU A 135 -3.47 11.83 10.68
C LEU A 135 -4.60 11.59 11.69
N ILE A 136 -5.59 10.81 11.27
CA ILE A 136 -6.76 10.47 12.07
C ILE A 136 -6.87 8.95 12.24
N GLU A 137 -7.57 8.52 13.28
CA GLU A 137 -7.86 7.13 13.61
C GLU A 137 -9.36 6.94 13.81
N ASP A 138 -9.87 5.80 13.33
CA ASP A 138 -11.23 5.27 13.50
C ASP A 138 -11.10 3.77 13.90
N PRO A 139 -12.13 3.08 14.44
CA PRO A 139 -12.04 1.64 14.70
C PRO A 139 -11.67 0.80 13.46
N SER A 140 -11.90 1.33 12.26
CA SER A 140 -11.53 0.71 10.99
C SER A 140 -10.03 0.84 10.64
N GLY A 141 -9.30 1.80 11.23
CA GLY A 141 -7.89 2.03 10.98
C GLY A 141 -7.45 3.51 11.01
N MET A 142 -6.23 3.78 10.53
CA MET A 142 -5.66 5.12 10.46
C MET A 142 -5.67 5.67 9.04
N TYR A 143 -5.93 6.98 8.90
CA TYR A 143 -6.06 7.66 7.62
C TYR A 143 -5.31 9.01 7.62
N VAL A 144 -4.65 9.32 6.51
CA VAL A 144 -4.08 10.65 6.28
C VAL A 144 -5.06 11.46 5.43
N VAL A 145 -5.55 12.57 5.96
CA VAL A 145 -6.58 13.40 5.34
C VAL A 145 -6.12 14.85 5.17
N ARG A 146 -6.70 15.53 4.18
CA ARG A 146 -6.54 16.97 3.93
C ARG A 146 -7.91 17.64 3.88
N ILE A 147 -7.93 18.98 3.93
CA ILE A 147 -9.17 19.74 3.70
C ILE A 147 -9.77 19.31 2.35
N GLY A 148 -11.05 18.91 2.37
CA GLY A 148 -11.81 18.37 1.25
C GLY A 148 -11.84 16.84 1.12
N SER A 149 -11.01 16.11 1.86
CA SER A 149 -10.99 14.63 1.88
C SER A 149 -12.31 14.07 2.41
N ILE A 150 -12.72 12.92 1.86
CA ILE A 150 -13.86 12.13 2.35
C ILE A 150 -13.36 11.23 3.47
N LEU A 151 -14.06 11.24 4.59
CA LEU A 151 -13.79 10.47 5.79
C LEU A 151 -14.52 9.11 5.75
N PRO A 152 -14.12 8.13 6.58
CA PRO A 152 -14.78 6.82 6.66
C PRO A 152 -16.29 6.88 6.96
N ASP A 153 -16.77 7.96 7.56
CA ASP A 153 -18.18 8.21 7.86
C ASP A 153 -18.93 8.93 6.72
N GLU A 154 -18.31 8.97 5.54
CA GLU A 154 -18.75 9.67 4.32
C GLU A 154 -18.85 11.20 4.45
N SER A 155 -18.45 11.77 5.60
CA SER A 155 -18.36 13.23 5.73
C SER A 155 -17.11 13.78 5.05
N ARG A 156 -17.05 15.10 4.84
CA ARG A 156 -15.87 15.77 4.28
C ARG A 156 -15.15 16.57 5.35
N LEU A 157 -13.82 16.59 5.30
CA LEU A 157 -13.02 17.47 6.15
C LEU A 157 -13.21 18.92 5.68
N ALA A 158 -13.96 19.71 6.44
CA ALA A 158 -14.28 21.09 6.11
C ALA A 158 -13.14 22.04 6.50
N ALA A 159 -12.59 21.89 7.71
CA ALA A 159 -11.52 22.75 8.20
C ALA A 159 -10.55 22.02 9.14
N LEU A 160 -9.34 22.57 9.21
CA LEU A 160 -8.27 22.19 10.14
C LEU A 160 -7.86 23.45 10.90
N GLU A 161 -8.26 23.54 12.16
CA GLU A 161 -8.09 24.74 12.99
C GLU A 161 -7.28 24.41 14.24
N GLN A 162 -6.60 25.42 14.79
CA GLN A 162 -5.94 25.31 16.09
C GLN A 162 -6.70 26.17 17.10
N ARG A 163 -7.28 25.53 18.13
CA ARG A 163 -8.02 26.17 19.22
C ARG A 163 -7.31 25.86 20.53
N ASP A 164 -6.95 26.88 21.29
CA ASP A 164 -6.24 26.76 22.58
C ASP A 164 -4.97 25.90 22.49
N GLY A 165 -4.23 26.02 21.39
CA GLY A 165 -3.01 25.25 21.13
C GLY A 165 -3.25 23.81 20.69
N LYS A 166 -4.49 23.30 20.74
CA LYS A 166 -4.87 21.98 20.24
C LYS A 166 -5.37 22.05 18.81
N TRP A 167 -5.04 21.05 18.02
CA TRP A 167 -5.61 20.90 16.69
C TRP A 167 -7.01 20.33 16.77
N VAL A 168 -7.91 20.88 15.95
CA VAL A 168 -9.31 20.49 15.83
C VAL A 168 -9.64 20.34 14.36
N ILE A 169 -10.26 19.22 14.01
CA ILE A 169 -10.86 19.03 12.69
C ILE A 169 -12.35 19.33 12.76
N VAL A 170 -12.87 19.95 11.70
CA VAL A 170 -14.30 20.23 11.54
C VAL A 170 -14.79 19.45 10.33
N THR A 171 -15.82 18.62 10.51
CA THR A 171 -16.43 17.86 9.41
C THR A 171 -17.55 18.67 8.75
N SER A 172 -17.96 18.28 7.55
CA SER A 172 -19.11 18.86 6.85
C SER A 172 -20.44 18.68 7.59
N LYS A 173 -20.50 17.72 8.52
CA LYS A 173 -21.66 17.50 9.40
C LYS A 173 -21.69 18.49 10.59
N GLY A 174 -20.60 19.26 10.79
CA GLY A 174 -20.45 20.18 11.91
C GLY A 174 -19.80 19.55 13.14
N ASP A 175 -19.44 18.27 13.09
CA ASP A 175 -18.76 17.60 14.19
C ASP A 175 -17.31 18.10 14.32
N THR A 176 -16.86 18.21 15.58
CA THR A 176 -15.50 18.67 15.88
C THR A 176 -14.75 17.61 16.69
N TYR A 177 -13.57 17.24 16.20
CA TYR A 177 -12.71 16.25 16.86
C TYR A 177 -11.35 16.89 17.15
N GLN A 178 -10.90 16.78 18.40
CA GLN A 178 -9.67 17.40 18.88
C GLN A 178 -8.61 16.37 19.23
N ASN A 179 -7.35 16.79 19.15
CA ASN A 179 -6.24 16.01 19.70
C ASN A 179 -6.35 15.98 21.23
N ASN A 180 -6.08 14.82 21.86
CA ASN A 180 -6.14 14.66 23.31
C ASN A 180 -4.95 15.35 23.97
#